data_AF-A0A7J9XPM4-F1
#
_entry.id   AF-A0A7J9XPM4-F1
#
_cell.length_a   1.000
_cell.length_b   1.000
_cell.length_c   1.000
_cell.angle_alpha   90.00
_cell.angle_beta   90.00
_cell.angle_gamma   90.00
#
_symmetry.space_group_name_H-M   'P 1'
#
loop_
_entity.id
_entity.type
_entity.pdbx_description
1 polymer ?
#
loop_
_entity_poly.entity_id
_entity_poly.type
_entity_poly.pdbx_seq_one_letter_code
_entity_poly.pdbx_strand_id
1 'polypeptide(L)'
;MADSSGGRSDMRQHHSRAARRHARLRSRGAPPRRRPSARTTGPAPAAVRSLLAAMLFASAGGGVWAGSLVVASEAVPAAGPAATAQQHPVGLPPVPVLELDSAQAARPLARSAPTGPVASVAATTRPAPDPLVRWAAEIAPLLGVPESALVGYGAADLATQQATPGCRLSWITLAAIGQVGSAGVAPEDGRAAALATAEALCAGDRDTSTADGWVSAVRSVGDGAASVQQVLAVATMYATAVRTGVPLRPAAATAIDFAAAQVGLPYVWGGNGPQRGDAGFDCSGLTTAAYDTAGVDLPRTAHTQYFATARVAQLRPGDLVFYGNPATKIHHVGLYIGNGHMINAPTFGQPVQVEPYRSLGDHFAGAGRPVT
;
A
#
# COMPACT_ATOMS: atom_id res chain seq x y z
N MET A 1 66.16 -0.02 -26.65
CA MET A 1 67.33 -0.92 -26.70
C MET A 1 67.27 -1.76 -25.44
N ALA A 2 66.62 -2.93 -25.54
CA ALA A 2 67.23 -4.27 -25.46
C ALA A 2 67.51 -4.67 -23.99
N ASP A 3 66.71 -5.52 -23.34
CA ASP A 3 66.64 -7.01 -23.44
C ASP A 3 67.91 -7.65 -22.79
N SER A 4 67.93 -8.72 -21.99
CA SER A 4 67.00 -9.79 -21.56
C SER A 4 67.69 -10.60 -20.43
N SER A 5 66.92 -11.55 -19.84
CA SER A 5 67.34 -12.78 -19.14
C SER A 5 67.74 -12.66 -17.67
N GLY A 6 67.36 -13.53 -16.74
CA GLY A 6 66.63 -14.80 -16.77
C GLY A 6 67.06 -15.62 -15.53
N GLY A 7 66.13 -16.24 -14.80
CA GLY A 7 66.49 -17.09 -13.66
C GLY A 7 65.30 -17.62 -12.86
N ARG A 8 64.86 -18.84 -13.20
CA ARG A 8 63.88 -19.66 -12.46
C ARG A 8 64.55 -20.36 -11.28
N SER A 9 63.86 -20.42 -10.13
CA SER A 9 63.73 -21.60 -9.25
C SER A 9 62.66 -21.25 -8.19
N ASP A 10 61.47 -21.84 -8.17
CA ASP A 10 61.14 -23.09 -7.47
C ASP A 10 61.68 -23.08 -6.01
N MET A 11 60.95 -23.36 -4.93
CA MET A 11 59.73 -24.13 -4.78
C MET A 11 59.36 -24.11 -3.28
N ARG A 12 58.06 -24.20 -2.94
CA ARG A 12 57.52 -24.77 -1.69
C ARG A 12 58.03 -24.25 -0.34
N GLN A 13 57.13 -23.58 0.39
CA GLN A 13 56.66 -23.98 1.74
C GLN A 13 55.78 -22.86 2.27
N HIS A 14 54.45 -22.97 2.20
CA HIS A 14 53.48 -22.41 3.16
C HIS A 14 52.03 -22.83 2.80
N HIS A 15 51.84 -24.13 2.52
CA HIS A 15 50.53 -24.78 2.56
C HIS A 15 50.70 -26.05 3.39
N SER A 16 50.44 -25.97 4.71
CA SER A 16 50.22 -27.13 5.62
C SER A 16 50.08 -26.68 7.09
N ARG A 17 49.04 -25.89 7.44
CA ARG A 17 48.57 -25.79 8.84
C ARG A 17 47.04 -25.74 8.97
N ALA A 18 46.34 -26.39 8.05
CA ALA A 18 44.92 -26.71 8.13
C ALA A 18 44.74 -28.22 7.99
N ALA A 19 45.12 -28.98 9.03
CA ALA A 19 44.72 -30.37 9.30
C ALA A 19 45.60 -30.93 10.42
N ARG A 20 45.15 -30.78 11.68
CA ARG A 20 45.50 -31.62 12.85
C ARG A 20 44.95 -30.95 14.12
N ARG A 21 43.67 -31.16 14.40
CA ARG A 21 43.05 -31.07 15.74
C ARG A 21 41.65 -31.72 15.72
N HIS A 22 41.58 -32.97 15.26
CA HIS A 22 40.53 -33.90 15.65
C HIS A 22 41.17 -34.94 16.58
N ALA A 23 40.91 -34.83 17.89
CA ALA A 23 40.82 -35.93 18.85
C ALA A 23 40.89 -35.35 20.27
N ARG A 24 39.73 -35.38 20.95
CA ARG A 24 39.47 -35.36 22.41
C ARG A 24 38.35 -34.37 22.71
N LEU A 25 37.15 -34.92 22.86
CA LEU A 25 36.11 -34.59 23.83
C LEU A 25 34.83 -35.37 23.43
N ARG A 26 34.91 -36.69 23.60
CA ARG A 26 33.74 -37.54 23.80
C ARG A 26 33.48 -37.58 25.31
N SER A 27 32.21 -37.50 25.68
CA SER A 27 31.57 -37.81 26.96
C SER A 27 31.05 -36.60 27.74
N ARG A 28 29.73 -36.33 27.60
CA ARG A 28 28.77 -36.11 28.70
C ARG A 28 27.39 -35.73 28.16
N GLY A 29 26.37 -36.50 28.56
CA GLY A 29 24.98 -36.06 28.72
C GLY A 29 24.02 -36.19 27.53
N ALA A 30 23.49 -37.38 27.28
CA ALA A 30 22.24 -37.56 26.53
C ALA A 30 21.02 -37.38 27.47
N PRO A 31 19.93 -36.70 27.05
CA PRO A 31 18.70 -36.61 27.83
C PRO A 31 17.87 -37.91 27.76
N PRO A 32 17.07 -38.24 28.80
CA PRO A 32 16.37 -39.53 28.87
C PRO A 32 15.23 -39.64 27.86
N ARG A 33 15.20 -40.78 27.17
CA ARG A 33 14.11 -41.23 26.28
C ARG A 33 12.84 -41.49 27.08
N ARG A 34 11.76 -40.77 26.78
CA ARG A 34 10.40 -41.12 27.24
C ARG A 34 9.88 -42.34 26.48
N ARG A 35 9.37 -43.33 27.22
CA ARG A 35 8.69 -44.53 26.70
C ARG A 35 7.34 -44.16 26.07
N PRO A 36 6.87 -44.89 25.05
CA PRO A 36 5.56 -44.68 24.44
C PRO A 36 4.46 -45.29 25.33
N SER A 37 3.46 -44.48 25.69
CA SER A 37 2.23 -44.96 26.33
C SER A 37 1.24 -45.43 25.28
N ALA A 38 0.51 -46.48 25.64
CA ALA A 38 -0.33 -47.29 24.79
C ALA A 38 -1.52 -46.56 24.14
N ARG A 39 -1.75 -46.95 22.89
CA ARG A 39 -3.02 -47.01 22.13
C ARG A 39 -4.28 -47.05 23.01
N THR A 40 -5.16 -46.07 22.83
CA THR A 40 -6.62 -46.23 22.93
C THR A 40 -7.21 -46.05 21.53
N THR A 41 -7.96 -47.06 21.11
CA THR A 41 -8.61 -47.18 19.80
C THR A 41 -9.92 -46.38 19.78
N GLY A 42 -10.00 -45.37 18.93
CA GLY A 42 -11.26 -44.73 18.52
C GLY A 42 -11.63 -45.18 17.09
N PRO A 43 -12.93 -45.37 16.77
CA PRO A 43 -13.35 -45.96 15.50
C PRO A 43 -13.19 -44.98 14.33
N ALA A 44 -12.86 -45.54 13.16
CA ALA A 44 -12.68 -44.85 11.88
C ALA A 44 -14.00 -44.29 11.31
N PRO A 45 -13.96 -43.24 10.46
CA PRO A 45 -15.17 -42.67 9.86
C PRO A 45 -15.73 -43.59 8.77
N ALA A 46 -17.03 -43.85 8.83
CA ALA A 46 -17.78 -44.60 7.83
C ALA A 46 -17.91 -43.82 6.52
N ALA A 47 -17.79 -44.55 5.42
CA ALA A 47 -17.90 -44.07 4.05
C ALA A 47 -19.28 -43.44 3.76
N VAL A 48 -19.26 -42.25 3.16
CA VAL A 48 -20.41 -41.60 2.56
C VAL A 48 -20.77 -42.38 1.28
N ARG A 49 -21.85 -43.16 1.34
CA ARG A 49 -22.45 -43.78 0.16
C ARG A 49 -23.51 -42.84 -0.42
N SER A 50 -23.21 -42.27 -1.58
CA SER A 50 -24.16 -41.58 -2.44
C SER A 50 -25.21 -42.58 -2.95
N LEU A 51 -26.49 -42.34 -2.65
CA LEU A 51 -27.61 -43.01 -3.28
C LEU A 51 -28.33 -42.03 -4.20
N LEU A 52 -28.14 -42.23 -5.50
CA LEU A 52 -29.03 -41.79 -6.56
C LEU A 52 -30.39 -42.48 -6.35
N ALA A 53 -31.45 -41.70 -6.16
CA ALA A 53 -32.82 -42.18 -6.30
C ALA A 53 -33.46 -41.53 -7.53
N ALA A 54 -33.72 -42.36 -8.53
CA ALA A 54 -34.37 -42.02 -9.78
C ALA A 54 -35.86 -41.72 -9.55
N MET A 55 -36.36 -40.74 -10.32
CA MET A 55 -37.78 -40.43 -10.43
C MET A 55 -38.52 -41.57 -11.15
N LEU A 56 -39.64 -42.01 -10.58
CA LEU A 56 -40.71 -42.69 -11.30
C LEU A 56 -42.01 -41.90 -11.08
N PHE A 57 -42.57 -41.39 -12.17
CA PHE A 57 -43.91 -40.82 -12.23
C PHE A 57 -44.94 -41.96 -12.29
N ALA A 58 -45.96 -41.88 -11.43
CA ALA A 58 -47.23 -42.56 -11.66
C ALA A 58 -48.37 -41.61 -11.25
N SER A 59 -49.23 -41.32 -12.23
CA SER A 59 -50.43 -40.50 -12.15
C SER A 59 -51.57 -41.20 -11.42
N ALA A 60 -52.31 -40.49 -10.55
CA ALA A 60 -53.77 -40.42 -10.48
C ALA A 60 -54.25 -39.85 -9.14
N GLY A 61 -55.32 -39.04 -9.19
CA GLY A 61 -56.25 -38.89 -8.06
C GLY A 61 -56.06 -37.64 -7.20
N GLY A 62 -57.07 -36.77 -7.22
CA GLY A 62 -57.11 -35.55 -6.43
C GLY A 62 -57.26 -35.75 -4.93
N GLY A 63 -57.04 -34.66 -4.20
CA GLY A 63 -57.24 -34.60 -2.77
C GLY A 63 -56.41 -33.46 -2.17
N VAL A 64 -57.05 -32.33 -1.91
CA VAL A 64 -56.49 -31.24 -1.12
C VAL A 64 -56.30 -31.78 0.30
N TRP A 65 -55.05 -31.92 0.72
CA TRP A 65 -54.67 -32.11 2.12
C TRP A 65 -53.66 -31.03 2.50
N ALA A 66 -54.15 -30.03 3.24
CA ALA A 66 -53.30 -29.11 3.99
C ALA A 66 -52.79 -29.87 5.22
N GLY A 67 -51.62 -30.51 5.08
CA GLY A 67 -50.87 -31.12 6.17
C GLY A 67 -49.59 -30.33 6.42
N SER A 68 -49.56 -29.56 7.50
CA SER A 68 -48.36 -28.86 7.97
C SER A 68 -47.26 -29.87 8.32
N LEU A 69 -46.19 -29.91 7.52
CA LEU A 69 -44.95 -30.58 7.87
C LEU A 69 -44.11 -29.65 8.74
N VAL A 70 -44.15 -29.89 10.06
CA VAL A 70 -43.16 -29.36 11.00
C VAL A 70 -41.87 -30.14 10.79
N VAL A 71 -40.92 -29.56 10.06
CA VAL A 71 -39.53 -30.02 10.07
C VAL A 71 -38.88 -29.40 11.31
N ALA A 72 -38.67 -30.21 12.34
CA ALA A 72 -37.80 -29.87 13.45
C ALA A 72 -36.35 -29.87 12.94
N SER A 73 -35.85 -28.69 12.56
CA SER A 73 -34.41 -28.47 12.38
C SER A 73 -33.76 -28.41 13.77
N GLU A 74 -32.91 -29.38 14.07
CA GLU A 74 -32.06 -29.32 15.27
C GLU A 74 -31.20 -28.05 15.22
N ALA A 75 -31.23 -27.33 16.34
CA ALA A 75 -30.52 -26.08 16.53
C ALA A 75 -29.00 -26.30 16.49
N VAL A 76 -28.33 -25.63 15.55
CA VAL A 76 -26.88 -25.38 15.62
C VAL A 76 -26.63 -24.56 16.90
N PRO A 77 -25.67 -24.95 17.76
CA PRO A 77 -25.41 -24.20 18.99
C PRO A 77 -25.01 -22.78 18.65
N ALA A 78 -25.74 -21.82 19.24
CA ALA A 78 -25.49 -20.39 19.14
C ALA A 78 -24.03 -20.10 19.49
N ALA A 79 -23.29 -19.55 18.52
CA ALA A 79 -22.08 -18.81 18.82
C ALA A 79 -22.48 -17.69 19.80
N GLY A 80 -21.84 -17.69 20.98
CA GLY A 80 -22.10 -16.70 22.03
C GLY A 80 -21.96 -15.27 21.49
N PRO A 81 -22.58 -14.28 22.16
CA PRO A 81 -22.60 -12.92 21.67
C PRO A 81 -21.18 -12.45 21.39
N ALA A 82 -20.91 -12.15 20.12
CA ALA A 82 -19.72 -11.44 19.71
C ALA A 82 -19.66 -10.19 20.57
N ALA A 83 -18.65 -10.12 21.44
CA ALA A 83 -18.37 -8.91 22.19
C ALA A 83 -18.24 -7.80 21.15
N THR A 84 -19.19 -6.88 21.18
CA THR A 84 -19.19 -5.63 20.43
C THR A 84 -17.94 -4.87 20.86
N ALA A 85 -16.84 -5.11 20.16
CA ALA A 85 -15.68 -4.25 20.22
C ALA A 85 -16.16 -2.88 19.74
N GLN A 86 -16.33 -1.97 20.69
CA GLN A 86 -16.56 -0.57 20.41
C GLN A 86 -15.39 -0.09 19.56
N GLN A 87 -15.68 0.12 18.27
CA GLN A 87 -14.75 0.67 17.32
C GLN A 87 -14.46 2.12 17.73
N HIS A 88 -13.29 2.35 18.30
CA HIS A 88 -12.72 3.69 18.33
C HIS A 88 -12.30 4.03 16.90
N PRO A 89 -12.79 5.14 16.32
CA PRO A 89 -12.27 5.59 15.03
C PRO A 89 -10.79 5.94 15.25
N VAL A 90 -9.91 5.23 14.55
CA VAL A 90 -8.51 5.63 14.38
C VAL A 90 -8.53 7.05 13.82
N GLY A 91 -7.97 8.00 14.59
CA GLY A 91 -7.92 9.40 14.21
C GLY A 91 -7.28 9.53 12.83
N LEU A 92 -8.06 9.98 11.87
CA LEU A 92 -7.54 10.35 10.56
C LEU A 92 -6.51 11.47 10.75
N PRO A 93 -5.37 11.43 10.04
CA PRO A 93 -4.36 12.47 10.17
C PRO A 93 -4.88 13.85 9.75
N PRO A 94 -4.18 14.92 10.16
CA PRO A 94 -4.37 16.23 9.52
C PRO A 94 -4.12 16.08 8.02
N VAL A 95 -5.16 16.40 7.24
CA VAL A 95 -5.13 16.41 5.78
C VAL A 95 -4.05 17.40 5.34
N PRO A 96 -3.19 17.04 4.37
CA PRO A 96 -2.24 18.00 3.83
C PRO A 96 -2.98 19.05 3.01
N VAL A 97 -3.31 20.17 3.65
CA VAL A 97 -3.78 21.38 2.98
C VAL A 97 -2.56 22.06 2.34
N LEU A 98 -2.13 21.57 1.18
CA LEU A 98 -1.34 22.41 0.27
C LEU A 98 -2.35 23.14 -0.62
N GLU A 99 -2.77 24.32 -0.18
CA GLU A 99 -3.50 25.25 -1.05
C GLU A 99 -2.56 25.70 -2.17
N LEU A 100 -3.04 25.66 -3.42
CA LEU A 100 -2.37 26.34 -4.51
C LEU A 100 -2.75 27.82 -4.44
N ASP A 101 -1.87 28.67 -3.90
CA ASP A 101 -2.02 30.10 -4.10
C ASP A 101 -1.61 30.45 -5.54
N SER A 102 -2.42 31.27 -6.22
CA SER A 102 -2.09 31.98 -7.46
C SER A 102 -0.67 32.58 -7.49
N ALA A 103 -0.12 33.04 -6.35
CA ALA A 103 1.26 33.49 -6.22
C ALA A 103 2.30 32.35 -6.20
N GLN A 104 1.94 31.15 -5.74
CA GLN A 104 2.79 29.95 -5.80
C GLN A 104 2.79 29.30 -7.19
N ALA A 105 1.68 29.32 -7.92
CA ALA A 105 1.63 28.95 -9.33
C ALA A 105 2.48 29.89 -10.23
N ALA A 106 2.72 31.13 -9.76
CA ALA A 106 3.55 32.12 -10.44
C ALA A 106 5.02 32.18 -9.95
N ARG A 107 5.37 31.49 -8.85
CA ARG A 107 6.72 31.52 -8.26
C ARG A 107 7.60 30.42 -8.86
N PRO A 108 8.79 30.74 -9.38
CA PRO A 108 9.79 29.72 -9.65
C PRO A 108 10.19 29.06 -8.32
N LEU A 109 10.05 27.75 -8.19
CA LEU A 109 10.74 27.02 -7.13
C LEU A 109 12.24 27.26 -7.31
N ALA A 110 12.93 27.61 -6.22
CA ALA A 110 14.32 28.06 -6.23
C ALA A 110 15.25 27.04 -6.92
N ARG A 111 15.54 27.25 -8.20
CA ARG A 111 16.68 26.64 -8.89
C ARG A 111 17.85 27.58 -8.74
N SER A 112 18.99 27.05 -8.30
CA SER A 112 20.27 27.75 -8.38
C SER A 112 20.51 28.15 -9.84
N ALA A 113 20.53 29.45 -10.12
CA ALA A 113 20.72 29.97 -11.46
C ALA A 113 22.15 29.65 -11.97
N PRO A 114 22.33 29.24 -13.23
CA PRO A 114 23.64 29.19 -13.84
C PRO A 114 24.14 30.61 -14.09
N THR A 115 25.30 30.95 -13.51
CA THR A 115 26.01 32.22 -13.75
C THR A 115 26.80 32.13 -15.04
N GLY A 116 26.17 32.50 -16.16
CA GLY A 116 26.85 32.64 -17.45
C GLY A 116 26.16 33.71 -18.31
N PRO A 117 26.92 34.55 -19.04
CA PRO A 117 26.32 35.57 -19.89
C PRO A 117 25.73 34.93 -21.15
N VAL A 118 24.43 35.12 -21.38
CA VAL A 118 23.75 34.66 -22.60
C VAL A 118 23.57 35.85 -23.53
N ALA A 119 24.09 35.75 -24.75
CA ALA A 119 23.97 36.77 -25.79
C ALA A 119 22.52 36.91 -26.26
N SER A 120 22.09 38.15 -26.50
CA SER A 120 20.77 38.52 -27.00
C SER A 120 20.61 38.17 -28.48
N VAL A 121 19.75 37.22 -28.78
CA VAL A 121 19.14 37.06 -30.11
C VAL A 121 17.67 37.42 -29.95
N ALA A 122 17.19 38.35 -30.77
CA ALA A 122 15.78 38.75 -30.83
C ALA A 122 14.92 37.56 -31.26
N ALA A 123 14.45 36.79 -30.29
CA ALA A 123 13.48 35.73 -30.49
C ALA A 123 12.09 36.36 -30.57
N THR A 124 11.34 36.03 -31.62
CA THR A 124 9.90 36.29 -31.72
C THR A 124 9.25 35.77 -30.43
N THR A 125 8.76 36.68 -29.59
CA THR A 125 8.30 36.36 -28.24
C THR A 125 7.01 35.56 -28.34
N ARG A 126 7.12 34.23 -28.34
CA ARG A 126 5.97 33.36 -28.06
C ARG A 126 5.43 33.78 -26.69
N PRO A 127 4.11 34.00 -26.52
CA PRO A 127 3.58 34.32 -25.20
C PRO A 127 4.05 33.25 -24.21
N ALA A 128 4.45 33.69 -23.02
CA ALA A 128 4.88 32.77 -21.97
C ALA A 128 3.75 31.75 -21.72
N PRO A 129 4.08 30.48 -21.46
CA PRO A 129 3.06 29.47 -21.15
C PRO A 129 2.16 29.97 -20.02
N ASP A 130 0.87 29.68 -20.10
CA ASP A 130 -0.10 29.89 -19.02
C ASP A 130 0.53 29.48 -17.67
N PRO A 131 0.49 30.32 -16.61
CA PRO A 131 1.04 29.97 -15.30
C PRO A 131 0.61 28.59 -14.80
N LEU A 132 -0.62 28.17 -15.07
CA LEU A 132 -1.14 26.86 -14.68
C LEU A 132 -0.45 25.72 -15.44
N VAL A 133 -0.21 25.89 -16.74
CA VAL A 133 0.53 24.93 -17.58
C VAL A 133 1.98 24.83 -17.11
N ARG A 134 2.61 25.96 -16.77
CA ARG A 134 3.98 25.99 -16.24
C ARG A 134 4.08 25.24 -14.91
N TRP A 135 3.15 25.49 -13.99
CA TRP A 135 3.08 24.77 -12.73
C TRP A 135 2.90 23.26 -12.95
N ALA A 136 1.98 22.87 -13.83
CA ALA A 136 1.73 21.46 -14.14
C ALA A 136 2.99 20.76 -14.71
N ALA A 137 3.73 21.42 -15.60
CA ALA A 137 4.99 20.89 -16.16
C ALA A 137 6.09 20.68 -15.10
N GLU A 138 6.07 21.45 -14.00
CA GLU A 138 7.00 21.27 -12.88
C GLU A 138 6.59 20.15 -11.92
N ILE A 139 5.28 19.98 -11.69
CA ILE A 139 4.75 18.98 -10.76
C ILE A 139 4.62 17.59 -11.40
N ALA A 140 4.30 17.50 -12.68
CA ALA A 140 4.14 16.24 -13.42
C ALA A 140 5.30 15.24 -13.18
N PRO A 141 6.58 15.62 -13.37
CA PRO A 141 7.68 14.68 -13.15
C PRO A 141 7.90 14.30 -11.68
N LEU A 142 7.41 15.10 -10.71
CA LEU A 142 7.50 14.74 -9.29
C LEU A 142 6.53 13.61 -8.94
N LEU A 143 5.34 13.61 -9.54
CA LEU A 143 4.25 12.71 -9.18
C LEU A 143 4.06 11.53 -10.13
N GLY A 144 4.54 11.65 -11.38
CA GLY A 144 4.18 10.71 -12.44
C GLY A 144 2.74 10.90 -12.94
N VAL A 145 2.13 12.06 -12.67
CA VAL A 145 0.78 12.42 -13.13
C VAL A 145 0.87 13.20 -14.45
N PRO A 146 0.05 12.88 -15.47
CA PRO A 146 0.05 13.62 -16.72
C PRO A 146 -0.18 15.12 -16.53
N GLU A 147 0.55 15.95 -17.27
CA GLU A 147 0.45 17.42 -17.21
C GLU A 147 -0.98 17.90 -17.47
N SER A 148 -1.68 17.30 -18.44
CA SER A 148 -3.07 17.62 -18.77
C SER A 148 -4.03 17.39 -17.59
N ALA A 149 -3.82 16.31 -16.84
CA ALA A 149 -4.61 16.01 -15.65
C ALA A 149 -4.34 17.03 -14.54
N LEU A 150 -3.07 17.39 -14.31
CA LEU A 150 -2.70 18.42 -13.35
C LEU A 150 -3.32 19.78 -13.69
N VAL A 151 -3.28 20.19 -14.96
CA VAL A 151 -3.98 21.41 -15.41
C VAL A 151 -5.48 21.34 -15.07
N GLY A 152 -6.12 20.18 -15.24
CA GLY A 152 -7.52 19.96 -14.84
C GLY A 152 -7.74 20.17 -13.34
N TYR A 153 -6.93 19.51 -12.49
CA TYR A 153 -7.04 19.60 -11.03
C TYR A 153 -6.75 21.01 -10.51
N GLY A 154 -5.71 21.67 -11.02
CA GLY A 154 -5.37 23.04 -10.61
C GLY A 154 -6.40 24.07 -11.10
N ALA A 155 -6.97 23.88 -12.29
CA ALA A 155 -8.06 24.75 -12.77
C ALA A 155 -9.32 24.61 -11.90
N ALA A 156 -9.67 23.39 -11.50
CA ALA A 156 -10.81 23.12 -10.62
C ALA A 156 -10.58 23.73 -9.22
N ASP A 157 -9.39 23.56 -8.63
CA ASP A 157 -9.01 24.19 -7.36
C ASP A 157 -9.17 25.72 -7.42
N LEU A 158 -8.57 26.38 -8.42
CA LEU A 158 -8.67 27.83 -8.59
C LEU A 158 -10.11 28.31 -8.80
N ALA A 159 -10.93 27.57 -9.56
CA ALA A 159 -12.33 27.91 -9.76
C ALA A 159 -13.13 27.79 -8.45
N THR A 160 -12.90 26.74 -7.68
CA THR A 160 -13.51 26.52 -6.36
C THR A 160 -13.10 27.57 -5.34
N GLN A 161 -11.83 28.00 -5.32
CA GLN A 161 -11.38 29.08 -4.44
C GLN A 161 -12.14 30.40 -4.69
N GLN A 162 -12.50 30.67 -5.94
CA GLN A 162 -13.27 31.87 -6.32
C GLN A 162 -14.76 31.72 -6.01
N ALA A 163 -15.34 30.56 -6.31
CA ALA A 163 -16.78 30.32 -6.16
C ALA A 163 -17.19 29.99 -4.71
N THR A 164 -16.32 29.30 -3.96
CA THR A 164 -16.61 28.76 -2.63
C THR A 164 -15.37 28.85 -1.72
N PRO A 165 -14.91 30.07 -1.37
CA PRO A 165 -13.65 30.26 -0.63
C PRO A 165 -13.64 29.59 0.76
N GLY A 166 -14.81 29.38 1.37
CA GLY A 166 -14.93 28.64 2.63
C GLY A 166 -14.53 27.16 2.53
N CYS A 167 -14.56 26.58 1.32
CA CYS A 167 -14.30 25.16 1.12
C CYS A 167 -12.83 24.77 1.30
N ARG A 168 -11.90 25.65 0.89
CA ARG A 168 -10.44 25.43 1.00
C ARG A 168 -9.97 24.08 0.45
N LEU A 169 -10.57 23.69 -0.69
CA LEU A 169 -10.19 22.50 -1.43
C LEU A 169 -8.74 22.60 -1.91
N SER A 170 -8.07 21.47 -2.03
CA SER A 170 -6.72 21.37 -2.58
C SER A 170 -6.75 20.50 -3.83
N TRP A 171 -6.03 20.92 -4.88
CA TRP A 171 -5.80 20.11 -6.08
C TRP A 171 -5.21 18.72 -5.77
N ILE A 172 -4.50 18.54 -4.64
CA ILE A 172 -3.97 17.23 -4.21
C ILE A 172 -5.12 16.27 -3.91
N THR A 173 -6.19 16.76 -3.27
CA THR A 173 -7.39 15.95 -2.99
C THR A 173 -8.06 15.53 -4.30
N LEU A 174 -8.19 16.45 -5.26
CA LEU A 174 -8.74 16.14 -6.58
C LEU A 174 -7.88 15.12 -7.35
N ALA A 175 -6.55 15.30 -7.33
CA ALA A 175 -5.62 14.37 -7.96
C ALA A 175 -5.68 12.98 -7.32
N ALA A 176 -5.82 12.89 -6.00
CA ALA A 176 -5.95 11.63 -5.29
C ALA A 176 -7.28 10.92 -5.59
N ILE A 177 -8.40 11.66 -5.63
CA ILE A 177 -9.71 11.10 -6.03
C ILE A 177 -9.67 10.61 -7.47
N GLY A 178 -9.09 11.41 -8.37
CA GLY A 178 -8.91 11.02 -9.76
C GLY A 178 -8.08 9.74 -9.89
N GLN A 179 -7.00 9.60 -9.13
CA GLN A 179 -6.17 8.38 -9.15
C GLN A 179 -6.93 7.15 -8.61
N VAL A 180 -7.66 7.30 -7.50
CA VAL A 180 -8.46 6.21 -6.90
C VAL A 180 -9.60 5.78 -7.82
N GLY A 181 -10.29 6.74 -8.46
CA GLY A 181 -11.45 6.46 -9.33
C GLY A 181 -11.08 5.94 -10.72
N SER A 182 -9.88 6.22 -11.23
CA SER A 182 -9.56 5.98 -12.65
C SER A 182 -8.85 4.67 -12.96
N ALA A 183 -8.52 3.83 -11.97
CA ALA A 183 -7.70 2.61 -12.18
C ALA A 183 -6.46 2.84 -13.09
N GLY A 184 -5.88 4.05 -13.09
CA GLY A 184 -4.72 4.42 -13.90
C GLY A 184 -4.97 5.00 -15.31
N VAL A 185 -6.20 5.32 -15.72
CA VAL A 185 -6.49 5.97 -17.02
C VAL A 185 -6.87 7.44 -16.81
N ALA A 186 -5.98 8.38 -17.16
CA ALA A 186 -6.32 9.80 -17.09
C ALA A 186 -7.47 10.11 -18.09
N PRO A 187 -8.57 10.75 -17.66
CA PRO A 187 -9.66 11.09 -18.57
C PRO A 187 -9.17 12.12 -19.59
N GLU A 188 -9.45 11.91 -20.88
CA GLU A 188 -9.28 12.94 -21.91
C GLU A 188 -10.14 14.20 -21.60
N ASP A 189 -11.18 14.05 -20.75
CA ASP A 189 -12.06 15.09 -20.22
C ASP A 189 -11.69 15.61 -18.80
N GLY A 190 -10.43 15.39 -18.37
CA GLY A 190 -10.00 15.51 -16.97
C GLY A 190 -10.35 16.83 -16.25
N ARG A 191 -10.48 17.95 -16.98
CA ARG A 191 -10.88 19.24 -16.39
C ARG A 191 -12.36 19.29 -16.00
N ALA A 192 -13.27 18.78 -16.84
CA ALA A 192 -14.69 18.79 -16.54
C ALA A 192 -15.01 17.83 -15.39
N ALA A 193 -14.38 16.65 -15.40
CA ALA A 193 -14.48 15.69 -14.30
C ALA A 193 -13.93 16.27 -12.98
N ALA A 194 -12.75 16.90 -13.01
CA ALA A 194 -12.18 17.54 -11.82
C ALA A 194 -13.07 18.66 -11.26
N LEU A 195 -13.67 19.47 -12.13
CA LEU A 195 -14.58 20.54 -11.70
C LEU A 195 -15.86 19.97 -11.07
N ALA A 196 -16.49 18.96 -11.69
CA ALA A 196 -17.67 18.31 -11.14
C ALA A 196 -17.38 17.65 -9.77
N THR A 197 -16.22 17.00 -9.62
CA THR A 197 -15.78 16.48 -8.33
C THR A 197 -15.57 17.62 -7.31
N ALA A 198 -14.94 18.73 -7.70
CA ALA A 198 -14.70 19.86 -6.81
C ALA A 198 -16.01 20.48 -6.30
N GLU A 199 -16.99 20.67 -7.18
CA GLU A 199 -18.33 21.15 -6.82
C GLU A 199 -19.02 20.21 -5.83
N ALA A 200 -18.94 18.89 -6.06
CA ALA A 200 -19.52 17.90 -5.16
C ALA A 200 -18.85 17.90 -3.77
N LEU A 201 -17.51 18.01 -3.72
CA LEU A 201 -16.75 18.09 -2.47
C LEU A 201 -17.11 19.33 -1.66
N CYS A 202 -17.32 20.46 -2.33
CA CYS A 202 -17.61 21.75 -1.70
C CYS A 202 -19.10 22.02 -1.44
N ALA A 203 -19.99 21.11 -1.83
CA ALA A 203 -21.42 21.25 -1.55
C ALA A 203 -21.70 21.29 -0.03
N GLY A 204 -22.62 22.16 0.40
CA GLY A 204 -23.10 22.22 1.78
C GLY A 204 -22.15 22.90 2.78
N ASP A 205 -21.45 23.97 2.36
CA ASP A 205 -20.58 24.81 3.20
C ASP A 205 -19.49 24.02 3.96
N ARG A 206 -19.03 22.90 3.39
CA ARG A 206 -17.97 22.08 4.00
C ARG A 206 -16.64 22.80 3.94
N ASP A 207 -15.86 22.67 5.01
CA ASP A 207 -14.49 23.17 5.10
C ASP A 207 -13.48 22.01 5.04
N THR A 208 -12.94 21.77 3.85
CA THR A 208 -12.03 20.65 3.57
C THR A 208 -10.61 20.86 4.11
N SER A 209 -10.34 22.02 4.73
CA SER A 209 -9.10 22.20 5.49
C SER A 209 -9.15 21.52 6.87
N THR A 210 -10.34 21.21 7.37
CA THR A 210 -10.55 20.45 8.60
C THR A 210 -10.61 18.96 8.32
N ALA A 211 -10.18 18.13 9.27
CA ALA A 211 -10.26 16.68 9.13
C ALA A 211 -11.71 16.20 8.90
N ASP A 212 -12.66 16.67 9.72
CA ASP A 212 -14.07 16.27 9.61
C ASP A 212 -14.70 16.75 8.29
N GLY A 213 -14.40 17.98 7.87
CA GLY A 213 -14.92 18.52 6.62
C GLY A 213 -14.35 17.80 5.39
N TRP A 214 -13.06 17.48 5.38
CA TRP A 214 -12.45 16.69 4.30
C TRP A 214 -13.03 15.28 4.22
N VAL A 215 -13.19 14.61 5.37
CA VAL A 215 -13.77 13.26 5.44
C VAL A 215 -15.22 13.28 4.95
N SER A 216 -16.01 14.26 5.39
CA SER A 216 -17.38 14.44 4.94
C SER A 216 -17.44 14.68 3.42
N ALA A 217 -16.54 15.52 2.89
CA ALA A 217 -16.44 15.80 1.46
C ALA A 217 -16.07 14.53 0.67
N VAL A 218 -15.01 13.82 1.03
CA VAL A 218 -14.57 12.61 0.30
C VAL A 218 -15.64 11.50 0.35
N ARG A 219 -16.34 11.34 1.48
CA ARG A 219 -17.48 10.41 1.57
C ARG A 219 -18.64 10.78 0.65
N SER A 220 -18.78 12.05 0.27
CA SER A 220 -19.87 12.48 -0.62
C SER A 220 -19.65 12.07 -2.08
N VAL A 221 -18.42 11.72 -2.46
CA VAL A 221 -18.04 11.33 -3.83
C VAL A 221 -17.52 9.89 -3.92
N GLY A 222 -17.41 9.18 -2.81
CA GLY A 222 -16.84 7.82 -2.75
C GLY A 222 -17.77 6.79 -2.14
N ASP A 223 -17.61 5.53 -2.56
CA ASP A 223 -18.51 4.42 -2.22
C ASP A 223 -18.18 3.76 -0.86
N GLY A 224 -18.17 4.55 0.22
CA GLY A 224 -18.11 4.04 1.60
C GLY A 224 -16.80 4.33 2.34
N ALA A 225 -16.66 3.75 3.54
CA ALA A 225 -15.61 4.13 4.49
C ALA A 225 -14.17 3.89 3.98
N ALA A 226 -13.96 2.90 3.10
CA ALA A 226 -12.66 2.62 2.51
C ALA A 226 -12.18 3.73 1.57
N SER A 227 -13.09 4.40 0.85
CA SER A 227 -12.75 5.47 -0.11
C SER A 227 -11.97 6.62 0.53
N VAL A 228 -12.34 7.00 1.77
CA VAL A 228 -11.64 8.04 2.54
C VAL A 228 -10.17 7.67 2.76
N GLN A 229 -9.92 6.42 3.14
CA GLN A 229 -8.58 5.92 3.44
C GLN A 229 -7.76 5.70 2.15
N GLN A 230 -8.41 5.27 1.07
CA GLN A 230 -7.81 5.17 -0.27
C GLN A 230 -7.33 6.53 -0.77
N VAL A 231 -8.20 7.53 -0.76
CA VAL A 231 -7.87 8.90 -1.17
C VAL A 231 -6.82 9.50 -0.24
N LEU A 232 -6.91 9.26 1.06
CA LEU A 232 -5.90 9.72 2.03
C LEU A 232 -4.52 9.15 1.70
N ALA A 233 -4.45 7.89 1.29
CA ALA A 233 -3.18 7.25 1.00
C ALA A 233 -2.44 7.94 -0.16
N VAL A 234 -3.16 8.13 -1.27
CA VAL A 234 -2.63 8.78 -2.48
C VAL A 234 -2.34 10.26 -2.21
N ALA A 235 -3.24 10.99 -1.54
CA ALA A 235 -3.05 12.39 -1.17
C ALA A 235 -1.79 12.58 -0.29
N THR A 236 -1.58 11.68 0.66
CA THR A 236 -0.40 11.70 1.55
C THR A 236 0.90 11.49 0.78
N MET A 237 0.90 10.56 -0.18
CA MET A 237 2.02 10.32 -1.09
C MET A 237 2.34 11.57 -1.92
N TYR A 238 1.34 12.12 -2.62
CA TYR A 238 1.50 13.31 -3.46
C TYR A 238 1.96 14.53 -2.66
N ALA A 239 1.31 14.82 -1.52
CA ALA A 239 1.71 15.93 -0.66
C ALA A 239 3.14 15.78 -0.14
N THR A 240 3.57 14.56 0.18
CA THR A 240 4.95 14.31 0.62
C THR A 240 5.96 14.57 -0.51
N ALA A 241 5.67 14.12 -1.73
CA ALA A 241 6.54 14.37 -2.88
C ALA A 241 6.67 15.86 -3.20
N VAL A 242 5.55 16.59 -3.26
CA VAL A 242 5.53 18.03 -3.53
C VAL A 242 6.28 18.81 -2.45
N ARG A 243 5.97 18.56 -1.17
CA ARG A 243 6.57 19.28 -0.04
C ARG A 243 8.07 19.05 0.10
N THR A 244 8.54 17.85 -0.26
CA THR A 244 9.98 17.52 -0.17
C THR A 244 10.76 17.85 -1.45
N GLY A 245 10.06 18.10 -2.57
CA GLY A 245 10.68 18.26 -3.88
C GLY A 245 11.38 16.98 -4.38
N VAL A 246 11.11 15.84 -3.76
CA VAL A 246 11.71 14.55 -4.14
C VAL A 246 10.73 13.79 -5.04
N PRO A 247 11.11 13.49 -6.30
CA PRO A 247 10.26 12.73 -7.20
C PRO A 247 9.88 11.36 -6.62
N LEU A 248 8.64 10.94 -6.84
CA LEU A 248 8.21 9.57 -6.59
C LEU A 248 8.94 8.63 -7.54
N ARG A 249 9.40 7.50 -7.00
CA ARG A 249 9.92 6.42 -7.83
C ARG A 249 8.72 5.76 -8.51
N PRO A 250 8.75 5.50 -9.84
CA PRO A 250 7.61 4.91 -10.53
C PRO A 250 7.10 3.62 -9.86
N ALA A 251 8.00 2.70 -9.53
CA ALA A 251 7.63 1.46 -8.84
C ALA A 251 7.01 1.69 -7.45
N ALA A 252 7.44 2.72 -6.72
CA ALA A 252 6.87 3.07 -5.43
C ALA A 252 5.46 3.67 -5.58
N ALA A 253 5.23 4.53 -6.57
CA ALA A 253 3.91 5.08 -6.85
C ALA A 253 2.93 3.96 -7.22
N THR A 254 3.31 3.07 -8.17
CA THR A 254 2.51 1.91 -8.55
C THR A 254 2.20 0.99 -7.36
N ALA A 255 3.18 0.70 -6.50
CA ALA A 255 2.97 -0.12 -5.32
C ALA A 255 2.01 0.53 -4.31
N ILE A 256 2.12 1.85 -4.09
CA ILE A 256 1.23 2.58 -3.19
C ILE A 256 -0.19 2.62 -3.76
N ASP A 257 -0.35 2.90 -5.06
CA ASP A 257 -1.67 2.93 -5.70
C ASP A 257 -2.35 1.56 -5.64
N PHE A 258 -1.60 0.48 -5.89
CA PHE A 258 -2.10 -0.87 -5.73
C PHE A 258 -2.57 -1.11 -4.29
N ALA A 259 -1.71 -0.83 -3.30
CA ALA A 259 -2.01 -1.08 -1.90
C ALA A 259 -3.17 -0.21 -1.40
N ALA A 260 -3.29 1.03 -1.88
CA ALA A 260 -4.41 1.92 -1.60
C ALA A 260 -5.69 1.25 -2.09
N ALA A 261 -5.74 0.77 -3.33
CA ALA A 261 -6.92 0.08 -3.87
C ALA A 261 -7.32 -1.19 -3.07
N GLN A 262 -6.42 -1.77 -2.28
CA GLN A 262 -6.72 -2.93 -1.42
C GLN A 262 -7.28 -2.55 -0.04
N VAL A 263 -7.28 -1.27 0.33
CA VAL A 263 -7.81 -0.79 1.61
C VAL A 263 -9.27 -1.21 1.79
N GLY A 264 -9.59 -1.76 2.96
CA GLY A 264 -10.89 -2.33 3.30
C GLY A 264 -10.96 -3.86 3.16
N LEU A 265 -10.06 -4.50 2.40
CA LEU A 265 -10.02 -5.96 2.31
C LEU A 265 -9.60 -6.60 3.65
N PRO A 266 -10.14 -7.77 4.01
CA PRO A 266 -9.84 -8.41 5.29
C PRO A 266 -8.39 -8.85 5.39
N TYR A 267 -7.88 -8.90 6.63
CA TYR A 267 -6.66 -9.65 6.91
C TYR A 267 -6.90 -11.16 6.76
N VAL A 268 -6.03 -11.84 6.02
CA VAL A 268 -6.01 -13.30 5.86
C VAL A 268 -4.60 -13.80 6.10
N TRP A 269 -4.38 -14.63 7.13
CA TRP A 269 -3.07 -15.22 7.39
C TRP A 269 -2.58 -16.06 6.21
N GLY A 270 -1.42 -15.73 5.65
CA GLY A 270 -0.91 -16.36 4.43
C GLY A 270 -1.50 -15.80 3.14
N GLY A 271 -2.46 -14.89 3.22
CA GLY A 271 -3.19 -14.34 2.07
C GLY A 271 -2.33 -13.46 1.17
N ASN A 272 -2.51 -13.62 -0.14
CA ASN A 272 -1.80 -12.94 -1.22
C ASN A 272 -2.72 -12.09 -2.10
N GLY A 273 -3.98 -11.94 -1.68
CA GLY A 273 -4.97 -11.11 -2.34
C GLY A 273 -5.98 -11.86 -3.23
N PRO A 274 -7.05 -11.15 -3.63
CA PRO A 274 -8.13 -11.70 -4.46
C PRO A 274 -7.66 -12.35 -5.78
N GLN A 275 -6.66 -11.77 -6.44
CA GLN A 275 -6.11 -12.27 -7.69
C GLN A 275 -5.44 -13.64 -7.53
N ARG A 276 -5.09 -14.03 -6.30
CA ARG A 276 -4.52 -15.33 -5.96
C ARG A 276 -5.56 -16.27 -5.32
N GLY A 277 -6.83 -15.86 -5.25
CA GLY A 277 -7.94 -16.65 -4.68
C GLY A 277 -8.17 -16.44 -3.18
N ASP A 278 -7.47 -15.50 -2.55
CA ASP A 278 -7.63 -15.18 -1.13
C ASP A 278 -8.65 -14.04 -0.93
N ALA A 279 -9.44 -14.08 0.14
CA ALA A 279 -10.38 -12.98 0.44
C ALA A 279 -9.68 -11.64 0.75
N GLY A 280 -8.38 -11.66 1.03
CA GLY A 280 -7.57 -10.49 1.34
C GLY A 280 -6.10 -10.85 1.54
N PHE A 281 -5.39 -10.11 2.39
CA PHE A 281 -3.93 -10.17 2.49
C PHE A 281 -3.45 -10.39 3.92
N ASP A 282 -2.26 -10.99 4.09
CA ASP A 282 -1.44 -10.68 5.26
C ASP A 282 -0.46 -9.53 4.97
N CYS A 283 0.24 -9.07 6.01
CA CYS A 283 1.11 -7.91 5.94
C CYS A 283 2.14 -7.98 4.80
N SER A 284 2.84 -9.10 4.70
CA SER A 284 3.86 -9.30 3.67
C SER A 284 3.31 -9.74 2.32
N GLY A 285 2.11 -10.34 2.30
CA GLY A 285 1.38 -10.66 1.07
C GLY A 285 0.96 -9.38 0.35
N LEU A 286 0.46 -8.37 1.09
CA LEU A 286 0.10 -7.07 0.56
C LEU A 286 1.31 -6.37 -0.09
N THR A 287 2.45 -6.29 0.61
CA THR A 287 3.65 -5.63 0.07
C THR A 287 4.25 -6.39 -1.10
N THR A 288 4.20 -7.72 -1.09
CA THR A 288 4.63 -8.56 -2.22
C THR A 288 3.79 -8.25 -3.45
N ALA A 289 2.46 -8.31 -3.35
CA ALA A 289 1.55 -8.06 -4.48
C ALA A 289 1.65 -6.61 -5.00
N ALA A 290 1.82 -5.64 -4.11
CA ALA A 290 2.02 -4.24 -4.47
C ALA A 290 3.26 -4.03 -5.35
N TYR A 291 4.38 -4.62 -4.97
CA TYR A 291 5.62 -4.49 -5.72
C TYR A 291 5.71 -5.42 -6.94
N ASP A 292 5.04 -6.58 -6.92
CA ASP A 292 4.84 -7.45 -8.10
C ASP A 292 4.14 -6.68 -9.23
N THR A 293 3.10 -5.91 -8.89
CA THR A 293 2.40 -5.00 -9.84
C THR A 293 3.33 -3.94 -10.43
N ALA A 294 4.38 -3.56 -9.71
CA ALA A 294 5.39 -2.61 -10.12
C ALA A 294 6.63 -3.26 -10.80
N GLY A 295 6.61 -4.58 -11.03
CA GLY A 295 7.72 -5.33 -11.62
C GLY A 295 8.93 -5.50 -10.69
N VAL A 296 8.73 -5.41 -9.37
CA VAL A 296 9.78 -5.59 -8.35
C VAL A 296 9.48 -6.83 -7.52
N ASP A 297 10.33 -7.84 -7.62
CA ASP A 297 10.17 -9.08 -6.86
C ASP A 297 10.52 -8.86 -5.38
N LEU A 298 9.54 -9.05 -4.50
CA LEU A 298 9.76 -9.15 -3.07
C LEU A 298 9.52 -10.58 -2.58
N PRO A 299 10.36 -11.10 -1.68
CA PRO A 299 10.13 -12.42 -1.10
C PRO A 299 8.89 -12.40 -0.20
N ARG A 300 8.28 -13.57 0.00
CA ARG A 300 6.94 -13.67 0.56
C ARG A 300 6.78 -13.21 2.01
N THR A 301 7.80 -13.36 2.86
CA THR A 301 7.66 -13.11 4.31
C THR A 301 8.26 -11.76 4.72
N ALA A 302 7.69 -11.11 5.73
CA ALA A 302 8.22 -9.85 6.27
C ALA A 302 9.71 -9.96 6.67
N HIS A 303 10.12 -11.10 7.22
CA HIS A 303 11.51 -11.37 7.59
C HIS A 303 12.44 -11.46 6.37
N THR A 304 12.03 -12.16 5.31
CA THR A 304 12.81 -12.19 4.08
C THR A 304 12.83 -10.84 3.36
N GLN A 305 11.74 -10.07 3.39
CA GLN A 305 11.69 -8.73 2.81
C GLN A 305 12.63 -7.75 3.52
N TYR A 306 12.78 -7.88 4.85
CA TYR A 306 13.75 -7.09 5.61
C TYR A 306 15.17 -7.25 5.07
N PHE A 307 15.61 -8.47 4.78
CA PHE A 307 16.95 -8.71 4.26
C PHE A 307 17.09 -8.47 2.75
N ALA A 308 15.98 -8.49 2.01
CA ALA A 308 15.97 -8.22 0.57
C ALA A 308 15.95 -6.72 0.19
N THR A 309 15.83 -5.82 1.17
CA THR A 309 15.67 -4.37 0.90
C THR A 309 16.78 -3.54 1.55
N ALA A 310 17.24 -2.51 0.83
CA ALA A 310 18.32 -1.64 1.28
C ALA A 310 17.90 -0.82 2.51
N ARG A 311 18.68 -0.87 3.60
CA ARG A 311 18.33 -0.17 4.85
C ARG A 311 18.37 1.35 4.67
N VAL A 312 17.36 2.05 5.18
CA VAL A 312 17.25 3.52 5.07
C VAL A 312 16.91 4.16 6.41
N ALA A 313 17.51 5.32 6.68
CA ALA A 313 17.19 6.16 7.84
C ALA A 313 16.16 7.26 7.50
N GLN A 314 16.21 7.76 6.26
CA GLN A 314 15.26 8.74 5.74
C GLN A 314 14.21 8.04 4.89
N LEU A 315 13.03 7.86 5.49
CA LEU A 315 11.86 7.29 4.85
C LEU A 315 11.39 8.15 3.68
N ARG A 316 11.07 7.49 2.57
CA ARG A 316 10.41 8.06 1.39
C ARG A 316 9.21 7.18 1.04
N PRO A 317 8.15 7.74 0.43
CA PRO A 317 7.06 6.93 -0.08
C PRO A 317 7.56 5.71 -0.88
N GLY A 318 7.00 4.55 -0.57
CA GLY A 318 7.37 3.23 -1.06
C GLY A 318 8.29 2.44 -0.15
N ASP A 319 8.99 3.07 0.79
CA ASP A 319 9.83 2.30 1.71
C ASP A 319 8.98 1.35 2.57
N LEU A 320 9.51 0.20 2.91
CA LEU A 320 8.89 -0.77 3.81
C LEU A 320 9.32 -0.51 5.25
N VAL A 321 8.37 -0.45 6.17
CA VAL A 321 8.61 -0.33 7.62
C VAL A 321 8.41 -1.68 8.28
N PHE A 322 9.38 -2.11 9.08
CA PHE A 322 9.43 -3.48 9.61
C PHE A 322 9.36 -3.50 11.14
N TYR A 323 8.69 -4.52 11.68
CA TYR A 323 8.53 -4.70 13.13
C TYR A 323 8.92 -6.12 13.56
N GLY A 324 9.66 -6.21 14.66
CA GLY A 324 10.19 -7.44 15.24
C GLY A 324 11.68 -7.33 15.57
N ASN A 325 12.33 -8.48 15.67
CA ASN A 325 13.76 -8.57 15.91
C ASN A 325 14.42 -9.23 14.70
N PRO A 326 15.30 -8.52 13.95
CA PRO A 326 16.00 -9.09 12.79
C PRO A 326 16.80 -10.36 13.10
N ALA A 327 17.28 -10.54 14.33
CA ALA A 327 18.03 -11.72 14.73
C ALA A 327 17.16 -12.97 14.94
N THR A 328 15.84 -12.80 15.10
CA THR A 328 14.93 -13.93 15.39
C THR A 328 13.74 -13.99 14.43
N LYS A 329 12.93 -12.92 14.38
CA LYS A 329 11.75 -12.83 13.52
C LYS A 329 11.33 -11.37 13.33
N ILE A 330 11.17 -10.98 12.07
CA ILE A 330 10.35 -9.83 11.70
C ILE A 330 8.94 -10.37 11.50
N HIS A 331 8.00 -9.86 12.26
CA HIS A 331 6.63 -10.39 12.31
C HIS A 331 5.62 -9.50 11.58
N HIS A 332 5.99 -8.25 11.27
CA HIS A 332 5.11 -7.33 10.54
C HIS A 332 5.89 -6.45 9.57
N VAL A 333 5.21 -6.04 8.50
CA VAL A 333 5.69 -5.07 7.51
C VAL A 333 4.53 -4.19 7.05
N GLY A 334 4.82 -2.92 6.80
CA GLY A 334 3.90 -1.98 6.17
C GLY A 334 4.58 -1.21 5.04
N LEU A 335 3.79 -0.64 4.14
CA LEU A 335 4.24 0.20 3.03
C LEU A 335 4.13 1.67 3.43
N TYR A 336 5.25 2.35 3.61
CA TYR A 336 5.28 3.77 3.98
C TYR A 336 4.81 4.64 2.82
N ILE A 337 3.91 5.57 3.09
CA ILE A 337 3.28 6.44 2.08
C ILE A 337 3.62 7.92 2.25
N GLY A 338 4.47 8.27 3.22
CA GLY A 338 4.79 9.66 3.54
C GLY A 338 4.07 10.17 4.78
N ASN A 339 4.42 11.38 5.21
CA ASN A 339 3.82 12.10 6.35
C ASN A 339 3.64 11.26 7.64
N GLY A 340 4.49 10.26 7.88
CA GLY A 340 4.36 9.41 9.06
C GLY A 340 3.31 8.31 8.97
N HIS A 341 2.82 7.98 7.78
CA HIS A 341 1.78 6.97 7.57
C HIS A 341 2.27 5.78 6.75
N MET A 342 1.58 4.65 6.91
CA MET A 342 1.76 3.45 6.11
C MET A 342 0.41 2.81 5.76
N ILE A 343 0.39 2.04 4.69
CA ILE A 343 -0.66 1.06 4.40
C ILE A 343 -0.17 -0.30 4.91
N ASN A 344 -1.01 -1.03 5.65
CA ASN A 344 -0.69 -2.39 6.10
C ASN A 344 -1.93 -3.29 6.11
N ALA A 345 -1.71 -4.60 6.18
CA ALA A 345 -2.70 -5.57 6.63
C ALA A 345 -2.31 -6.01 8.06
N PRO A 346 -2.87 -5.38 9.11
CA PRO A 346 -2.29 -5.40 10.46
C PRO A 346 -2.40 -6.76 11.14
N THR A 347 -3.62 -7.31 11.26
CA THR A 347 -3.91 -8.56 11.97
C THR A 347 -5.36 -9.00 11.75
N PHE A 348 -5.72 -10.19 12.21
CA PHE A 348 -7.10 -10.70 12.15
C PHE A 348 -8.13 -9.72 12.73
N GLY A 349 -9.26 -9.59 12.04
CA GLY A 349 -10.36 -8.69 12.43
C GLY A 349 -10.12 -7.22 12.09
N GLN A 350 -8.96 -6.87 11.52
CA GLN A 350 -8.67 -5.53 11.03
C GLN A 350 -8.40 -5.59 9.51
N PRO A 351 -9.05 -4.75 8.70
CA PRO A 351 -8.84 -4.74 7.26
C PRO A 351 -7.49 -4.10 6.90
N VAL A 352 -7.12 -4.19 5.63
CA VAL A 352 -6.10 -3.32 5.04
C VAL A 352 -6.48 -1.87 5.31
N GLN A 353 -5.58 -1.08 5.89
CA GLN A 353 -5.88 0.27 6.36
C GLN A 353 -4.68 1.21 6.24
N VAL A 354 -4.93 2.53 6.30
CA VAL A 354 -3.90 3.53 6.52
C VAL A 354 -3.82 3.82 8.01
N GLU A 355 -2.62 3.80 8.55
CA GLU A 355 -2.37 4.18 9.94
C GLU A 355 -1.00 4.85 10.09
N PRO A 356 -0.76 5.59 11.20
CA PRO A 356 0.57 6.04 11.54
C PRO A 356 1.53 4.86 11.65
N TYR A 357 2.72 4.96 11.04
CA TYR A 357 3.76 3.97 11.32
C TYR A 357 4.34 4.24 12.72
N ARG A 358 4.70 3.18 13.44
CA ARG A 358 5.20 3.28 14.81
C ARG A 358 6.73 3.16 14.81
N SER A 359 7.44 4.19 15.28
CA SER A 359 8.91 4.19 15.36
C SER A 359 9.45 4.00 16.78
N LEU A 360 8.62 4.20 17.80
CA LEU A 360 8.99 4.13 19.21
C LEU A 360 8.16 3.05 19.94
N GLY A 361 8.83 2.23 20.78
CA GLY A 361 8.18 1.30 21.71
C GLY A 361 7.59 0.01 21.12
N ASP A 362 7.47 -0.09 19.80
CA ASP A 362 6.72 -1.17 19.12
C ASP A 362 7.58 -2.18 18.36
N HIS A 363 8.77 -2.51 18.88
CA HIS A 363 9.71 -3.40 18.18
C HIS A 363 10.05 -2.95 16.75
N PHE A 364 10.10 -1.64 16.49
CA PHE A 364 10.48 -1.11 15.19
C PHE A 364 11.91 -1.59 14.83
N ALA A 365 12.01 -2.39 13.78
CA ALA A 365 13.25 -3.03 13.33
C ALA A 365 14.02 -2.17 12.30
N GLY A 366 13.40 -1.08 11.85
CA GLY A 366 13.94 -0.18 10.84
C GLY A 366 13.14 -0.22 9.53
N ALA A 367 13.62 0.55 8.56
CA ALA A 367 13.00 0.69 7.24
C ALA A 367 13.92 0.18 6.13
N GLY A 368 13.30 -0.31 5.06
CA GLY A 368 13.98 -0.85 3.89
C GLY A 368 13.39 -0.32 2.61
N ARG A 369 14.25 0.06 1.67
CA ARG A 369 13.87 0.49 0.34
C ARG A 369 13.98 -0.70 -0.62
N PRO A 370 12.87 -1.13 -1.25
CA PRO A 370 12.94 -2.04 -2.39
C PRO A 370 13.76 -1.41 -3.50
N VAL A 371 14.77 -2.16 -3.95
CA VAL A 371 15.66 -1.80 -5.06
C VAL A 371 15.36 -2.74 -6.22
N THR A 372 15.26 -2.17 -7.41
CA THR A 372 15.20 -2.89 -8.69
C THR A 372 16.54 -3.51 -9.02
#